data_AF-A0AA85KEP9-F1
#
_entry.id   AF-A0AA85KEP9-F1
#
_cell.length_a   1.000
_cell.length_b   1.000
_cell.length_c   1.000
_cell.angle_alpha   90.00
_cell.angle_beta   90.00
_cell.angle_gamma   90.00
#
_symmetry.space_group_name_H-M   'P 1'
#
loop_
_entity.id
_entity.type
_entity.pdbx_description
1 polymer ?
#
loop_
_entity_poly.entity_id
_entity_poly.type
_entity_poly.pdbx_seq_one_letter_code
_entity_poly.pdbx_strand_id
1 'polypeptide(L)'
;MYKYGSISCIQFVLIKYQTFIRIIMLLKQFCILLSLAVLCNVISCEKKEEKCHLKPDAGLCRAYIPSFYYDAAAKKCKEFIYGGCMGNDNRFETEEECKKACEGK
;
A
#
# COMPACT_ATOMS: atom_id res chain seq x y z
N MET A 1 -52.78 -39.49 9.56
CA MET A 1 -52.77 -38.02 9.42
C MET A 1 -51.51 -37.46 10.07
N TYR A 2 -50.47 -37.15 9.29
CA TYR A 2 -49.46 -36.15 9.64
C TYR A 2 -49.08 -35.43 8.36
N LYS A 3 -49.52 -34.16 8.27
CA LYS A 3 -49.22 -33.22 7.19
C LYS A 3 -47.82 -32.64 7.46
N TYR A 4 -46.81 -33.09 6.73
CA TYR A 4 -45.54 -32.36 6.57
C TYR A 4 -45.35 -32.08 5.08
N GLY A 5 -45.20 -30.79 4.77
CA GLY A 5 -45.48 -30.19 3.47
C GLY A 5 -44.59 -30.67 2.32
N SER A 6 -45.20 -30.77 1.15
CA SER A 6 -44.62 -31.13 -0.14
C SER A 6 -43.60 -30.09 -0.60
N ILE A 7 -42.38 -30.14 -0.06
CA ILE A 7 -41.25 -29.40 -0.62
C ILE A 7 -40.90 -30.08 -1.95
N SER A 8 -41.19 -29.41 -3.07
CA SER A 8 -40.93 -29.95 -4.39
C SER A 8 -39.43 -30.25 -4.58
N CYS A 9 -39.10 -31.23 -5.42
CA CYS A 9 -37.71 -31.58 -5.74
C CYS A 9 -36.89 -30.34 -6.17
N ILE A 10 -37.54 -29.39 -6.86
CA ILE A 10 -36.98 -28.11 -7.27
C ILE A 10 -36.51 -27.29 -6.06
N GLN A 11 -37.28 -27.24 -4.98
CA GLN A 11 -36.93 -26.50 -3.77
C GLN A 11 -35.73 -27.12 -3.04
N PHE A 12 -35.57 -28.45 -3.06
CA PHE A 12 -34.35 -29.10 -2.55
C PHE A 12 -33.12 -28.82 -3.41
N VAL A 13 -33.27 -28.77 -4.75
CA VAL A 13 -32.18 -28.41 -5.67
C VAL A 13 -31.77 -26.95 -5.47
N LEU A 14 -32.72 -26.04 -5.32
CA LEU A 14 -32.45 -24.62 -5.05
C LEU A 14 -31.76 -24.40 -3.69
N ILE A 15 -32.15 -25.15 -2.65
CA ILE A 15 -31.49 -25.08 -1.33
C ILE A 15 -30.05 -25.59 -1.41
N LYS A 16 -29.80 -26.72 -2.11
CA LYS A 16 -28.43 -27.24 -2.33
C LYS A 16 -27.58 -26.32 -3.20
N TYR A 17 -28.19 -25.69 -4.20
CA TYR A 17 -27.51 -24.71 -5.05
C TYR A 17 -27.17 -23.43 -4.27
N GLN A 18 -28.07 -22.98 -3.40
CA GLN A 18 -27.86 -21.82 -2.53
C GLN A 18 -26.78 -22.08 -1.47
N THR A 19 -26.70 -23.27 -0.89
CA THR A 19 -25.61 -23.65 0.02
C THR A 19 -24.28 -23.80 -0.73
N PHE A 20 -24.29 -24.34 -1.95
CA PHE A 20 -23.10 -24.44 -2.80
C PHE A 20 -22.57 -23.07 -3.24
N ILE A 21 -23.44 -22.14 -3.64
CA ILE A 21 -23.07 -20.74 -3.91
C ILE A 21 -22.48 -20.09 -2.66
N ARG A 22 -23.07 -20.30 -1.48
CA ARG A 22 -22.51 -19.79 -0.22
C ARG A 22 -21.13 -20.36 0.06
N ILE A 23 -20.90 -21.66 -0.15
CA ILE A 23 -19.57 -22.28 0.00
C ILE A 23 -18.57 -21.69 -1.00
N ILE A 24 -18.96 -21.51 -2.27
CA ILE A 24 -18.10 -20.87 -3.29
C ILE A 24 -17.78 -19.42 -2.91
N MET A 25 -18.76 -18.66 -2.40
CA MET A 25 -18.54 -17.29 -1.94
C MET A 25 -17.66 -17.23 -0.69
N LEU A 26 -17.77 -18.19 0.23
CA LEU A 26 -16.88 -18.31 1.41
C LEU A 26 -15.45 -18.69 1.00
N LEU A 27 -15.29 -19.58 0.01
CA LEU A 27 -13.99 -19.95 -0.56
C LEU A 27 -13.35 -18.77 -1.32
N LYS A 28 -14.13 -17.99 -2.08
CA LYS A 28 -13.67 -16.75 -2.71
C LYS A 28 -13.31 -15.68 -1.68
N GLN A 29 -14.10 -15.49 -0.63
CA GLN A 29 -13.83 -14.51 0.42
C GLN A 29 -12.54 -14.83 1.18
N PHE A 30 -12.25 -16.12 1.39
CA PHE A 30 -10.97 -16.56 1.96
C PHE A 30 -9.79 -16.22 1.04
N CYS A 31 -9.91 -16.46 -0.28
CA CYS A 31 -8.88 -16.03 -1.24
C CYS A 31 -8.72 -14.50 -1.30
N ILE A 32 -9.80 -13.73 -1.17
CA ILE A 32 -9.76 -12.26 -1.15
C ILE A 32 -9.05 -11.76 0.13
N LEU A 33 -9.35 -12.35 1.29
CA LEU A 33 -8.68 -12.02 2.56
C LEU A 33 -7.18 -12.39 2.52
N LEU A 34 -6.83 -13.53 1.93
CA LEU A 34 -5.43 -13.90 1.67
C LEU A 34 -4.76 -12.93 0.69
N SER A 35 -5.47 -12.48 -0.36
CA SER A 35 -4.93 -11.49 -1.31
C SER A 35 -4.73 -10.10 -0.70
N LEU A 36 -5.58 -9.66 0.24
CA LEU A 36 -5.40 -8.40 0.97
C LEU A 36 -4.20 -8.47 1.94
N ALA A 37 -3.97 -9.62 2.57
CA ALA A 37 -2.75 -9.87 3.34
C ALA A 37 -1.50 -9.89 2.45
N VAL A 38 -1.59 -10.46 1.24
CA VAL A 38 -0.50 -10.44 0.23
C VAL A 38 -0.27 -9.01 -0.29
N LEU A 39 -1.31 -8.23 -0.53
CA LEU A 39 -1.21 -6.81 -0.89
C LEU A 39 -0.51 -6.01 0.21
N CYS A 40 -0.82 -6.24 1.49
CA CYS A 40 -0.12 -5.58 2.60
C CYS A 40 1.39 -5.91 2.64
N ASN A 41 1.79 -7.13 2.25
CA ASN A 41 3.18 -7.55 2.18
C ASN A 41 3.93 -7.01 0.92
N VAL A 42 3.24 -6.87 -0.22
CA VAL A 42 3.81 -6.32 -1.46
C VAL A 42 4.00 -4.80 -1.37
N ILE A 43 3.08 -4.09 -0.71
CA ILE A 43 3.09 -2.62 -0.60
C ILE A 43 4.25 -2.10 0.30
N SER A 44 4.88 -2.96 1.10
CA SER A 44 5.96 -2.56 2.03
C SER A 44 7.37 -2.50 1.41
N CYS A 45 7.58 -2.97 0.18
CA CYS A 45 8.92 -3.02 -0.44
C CYS A 45 9.14 -1.98 -1.56
N GLU A 46 8.09 -1.54 -2.26
CA GLU A 46 8.21 -0.72 -3.49
C GLU A 46 8.23 0.80 -3.23
N LYS A 47 7.96 1.27 -2.00
CA LYS A 47 7.87 2.72 -1.71
C LYS A 47 9.20 3.44 -1.58
N LYS A 48 10.33 2.74 -1.55
CA LYS A 48 11.64 3.35 -1.28
C LYS A 48 12.23 4.03 -2.52
N GLU A 49 11.96 3.50 -3.71
CA GLU A 49 12.47 4.05 -4.97
C GLU A 49 11.73 5.34 -5.35
N GLU A 50 10.40 5.38 -5.21
CA GLU A 50 9.61 6.56 -5.61
C GLU A 50 10.05 7.86 -4.93
N LYS A 51 10.32 7.82 -3.62
CA LYS A 51 10.70 9.06 -2.89
C LYS A 51 12.05 9.61 -3.35
N CYS A 52 12.99 8.77 -3.77
CA CYS A 52 14.31 9.20 -4.22
C CYS A 52 14.26 9.93 -5.57
N HIS A 53 13.15 9.85 -6.30
CA HIS A 53 12.95 10.54 -7.57
C HIS A 53 12.15 11.84 -7.44
N LEU A 54 11.65 12.17 -6.24
CA LEU A 54 10.94 13.43 -6.02
C LEU A 54 11.93 14.61 -6.04
N LYS A 55 11.48 15.77 -6.50
CA LYS A 55 12.27 17.00 -6.40
C LYS A 55 12.35 17.47 -4.95
N PRO A 56 13.43 18.18 -4.53
CA PRO A 56 13.45 18.79 -3.21
C PRO A 56 12.31 19.80 -3.07
N ASP A 57 11.61 19.77 -1.94
CA ASP A 57 10.50 20.66 -1.64
C ASP A 57 10.70 21.32 -0.27
N ALA A 58 10.91 22.64 -0.28
CA ALA A 58 11.08 23.44 0.92
C ALA A 58 9.77 23.59 1.72
N GLY A 59 8.62 23.37 1.09
CA GLY A 59 7.31 23.64 1.66
C GLY A 59 7.00 25.14 1.79
N LEU A 60 5.90 25.45 2.49
CA LEU A 60 5.37 26.82 2.58
C LEU A 60 5.95 27.64 3.74
N CYS A 61 6.53 26.97 4.73
CA CYS A 61 7.11 27.64 5.89
C CYS A 61 8.48 28.26 5.54
N ARG A 62 8.98 29.15 6.41
CA ARG A 62 10.18 29.97 6.16
C ARG A 62 11.29 29.78 7.20
N ALA A 63 11.32 28.63 7.86
CA ALA A 63 12.46 28.27 8.71
C ALA A 63 13.70 28.02 7.84
N TYR A 64 14.88 28.15 8.44
CA TYR A 64 16.14 27.80 7.80
C TYR A 64 16.64 26.48 8.40
N ILE A 65 16.26 25.37 7.78
CA ILE A 65 16.64 24.02 8.24
C ILE A 65 17.49 23.38 7.15
N PRO A 66 18.83 23.31 7.32
CA PRO A 66 19.69 22.54 6.43
C PRO A 66 19.23 21.08 6.40
N SER A 67 19.07 20.54 5.21
CA SER A 67 18.60 19.17 4.99
C SER A 67 19.20 18.62 3.70
N PHE A 68 19.12 17.32 3.51
CA PHE A 68 19.63 16.63 2.32
C PHE A 68 18.48 16.05 1.49
N TYR A 69 18.62 16.08 0.17
CA TYR A 69 17.76 15.35 -0.76
C TYR A 69 18.62 14.54 -1.73
N TYR A 70 18.05 13.48 -2.31
CA TYR A 70 18.72 12.72 -3.34
C TYR A 70 18.43 13.31 -4.72
N ASP A 71 19.48 13.70 -5.44
CA ASP A 71 19.40 14.08 -6.84
C ASP A 71 19.64 12.84 -7.71
N ALA A 72 18.55 12.27 -8.23
CA ALA A 72 18.60 11.09 -9.09
C ALA A 72 19.34 11.30 -10.42
N ALA A 73 19.38 12.53 -10.94
CA ALA A 73 20.10 12.84 -12.17
C ALA A 73 21.62 12.87 -11.93
N ALA A 74 22.04 13.43 -10.80
CA ALA A 74 23.43 13.45 -10.38
C ALA A 74 23.87 12.14 -9.68
N LYS A 75 22.91 11.28 -9.30
CA LYS A 75 23.09 10.10 -8.44
C LYS A 75 23.83 10.42 -7.14
N LYS A 76 23.48 11.54 -6.51
CA LYS A 76 24.15 12.06 -5.31
C LYS A 76 23.18 12.73 -4.35
N CYS A 77 23.47 12.65 -3.06
CA CYS A 77 22.82 13.47 -2.05
C CYS A 77 23.35 14.91 -2.11
N LYS A 78 22.45 15.88 -2.04
CA LYS A 78 22.74 17.32 -2.10
C LYS A 78 22.02 18.04 -0.97
N GLU A 79 22.64 19.11 -0.48
CA GLU A 79 22.04 19.99 0.52
C GLU A 79 20.95 20.88 -0.08
N PHE A 80 19.93 21.17 0.72
CA PHE A 80 18.93 22.20 0.46
C PHE A 80 18.39 22.75 1.79
N ILE A 81 17.61 23.84 1.72
CA ILE A 81 16.97 24.43 2.90
C ILE A 81 15.50 24.02 2.94
N TYR A 82 15.11 23.30 4.00
CA TYR A 82 13.73 22.97 4.29
C TYR A 82 13.07 24.09 5.13
N GLY A 83 11.86 24.49 4.72
CA GLY A 83 11.11 25.57 5.33
C GLY A 83 10.46 25.23 6.67
N GLY A 84 10.45 23.96 7.09
CA GLY A 84 9.94 23.51 8.39
C GLY A 84 8.51 23.01 8.42
N CYS A 85 7.78 23.04 7.30
CA CYS A 85 6.48 22.37 7.17
C CYS A 85 6.23 21.91 5.73
N MET A 86 5.31 20.94 5.56
CA MET A 86 5.00 20.32 4.27
C MET A 86 6.26 19.67 3.64
N GLY A 87 6.47 19.88 2.34
CA GLY A 87 7.52 19.20 1.60
C GLY A 87 7.12 17.78 1.19
N ASN A 88 8.13 16.97 0.91
CA ASN A 88 7.96 15.56 0.57
C ASN A 88 9.04 14.68 1.22
N ASP A 89 9.00 13.38 0.92
CA ASP A 89 9.83 12.36 1.56
C ASP A 89 11.28 12.28 1.04
N ASN A 90 11.63 13.06 0.01
CA ASN A 90 13.03 13.22 -0.41
C ASN A 90 13.75 14.27 0.44
N ARG A 91 13.72 14.06 1.76
CA ARG A 91 14.34 14.93 2.76
C ARG A 91 14.92 14.09 3.88
N PHE A 92 16.18 14.32 4.19
CA PHE A 92 16.96 13.61 5.20
C PHE A 92 17.71 14.62 6.06
N GLU A 93 17.97 14.29 7.32
CA GLU A 93 18.67 15.19 8.24
C GLU A 93 20.19 15.16 8.00
N THR A 94 20.70 14.00 7.55
CA THR A 94 22.12 13.79 7.28
C THR A 94 22.38 13.27 5.87
N GLU A 95 23.60 13.47 5.37
CA GLU A 95 24.02 12.93 4.08
C GLU A 95 24.02 11.39 4.09
N GLU A 96 24.42 10.77 5.20
CA GLU A 96 24.47 9.33 5.40
C GLU A 96 23.08 8.68 5.34
N GLU A 97 22.07 9.31 5.94
CA GLU A 97 20.68 8.86 5.85
C GLU A 97 20.17 8.89 4.42
N CYS A 98 20.46 9.98 3.70
CA CYS A 98 20.11 10.12 2.30
C CYS A 98 20.77 9.02 1.45
N LYS A 99 22.07 8.78 1.64
CA LYS A 99 22.82 7.73 0.93
C LYS A 99 22.26 6.34 1.23
N LYS A 100 22.06 6.00 2.50
CA LYS A 100 21.45 4.73 2.91
C LYS A 100 20.02 4.57 2.39
N ALA A 101 19.30 5.67 2.20
CA ALA A 101 17.96 5.65 1.65
C ALA A 101 17.96 5.39 0.14
N CYS A 102 18.78 6.10 -0.62
CA CYS A 102 18.61 6.27 -2.07
C CYS A 102 19.82 5.87 -2.94
N GLU A 103 21.03 5.77 -2.37
CA GLU A 103 22.21 5.41 -3.15
C GLU A 103 22.18 3.92 -3.51
N GLY A 104 22.33 3.62 -4.81
CA GLY A 104 22.29 2.24 -5.31
C GLY A 104 20.90 1.62 -5.41
N LYS A 105 19.84 2.44 -5.35
CA LYS A 105 18.46 2.06 -5.65
C LYS A 105 17.98 2.65 -6.96
#